data_AF-Q38790-F1
#
_entry.id   AF-Q38790-F1
#
_cell.length_a   1.000
_cell.length_b   1.000
_cell.length_c   1.000
_cell.angle_alpha   90.00
_cell.angle_beta   90.00
_cell.angle_gamma   90.00
#
_symmetry.space_group_name_H-M   'P 1'
#
loop_
_entity.id
_entity.type
_entity.pdbx_description
1 polymer ?
#
loop_
_entity_poly.entity_id
_entity_poly.type
_entity_poly.pdbx_seq_one_letter_code
_entity_poly.pdbx_strand_id
1 'polypeptide(L)'
;NTPSAKLMSIAAVAAILTILASTCMARNILINGEGLYAGQSLDVEPYHFIMQEDCNLVLYDHSTAVWATNTDIPGKKECRAVLQSDGNFVVYDADGRPLWASHSVRGNGNYVLVLQEDGNVVIYGSDIWSTGTYVKAARGPVVVAMNGTVDGGSLIRPVTVNKNHGPVIRKVGTLARNILRNDEGLYAGQSLDVEPYHFIMQEDCNLVLYDHSTAVWASNTDIPGKKGCKAVLQSDGNFVVYDAEARSLWASHSVRGNGNYVLVLQEDGNLVIYGSDIWSTDTYRKSARGPVIRKVGTLAGAA
;
A
#
# COMPACT_ATOMS: atom_id res chain seq x y z
N ASN A 1 -8.57 -66.25 -24.10
CA ASN A 1 -9.66 -65.60 -23.36
C ASN A 1 -9.13 -64.39 -22.62
N THR A 2 -9.19 -63.24 -23.26
CA THR A 2 -8.91 -61.93 -22.67
C THR A 2 -10.16 -61.45 -21.91
N PRO A 3 -10.10 -61.20 -20.59
CA PRO A 3 -11.09 -60.35 -19.91
C PRO A 3 -10.62 -58.90 -20.04
N SER A 4 -11.37 -58.06 -20.76
CA SER A 4 -12.48 -57.24 -20.24
C SER A 4 -12.01 -56.11 -19.33
N ALA A 5 -12.18 -54.90 -19.87
CA ALA A 5 -11.92 -53.64 -19.21
C ALA A 5 -12.91 -53.38 -18.06
N LYS A 6 -12.37 -53.05 -16.89
CA LYS A 6 -12.78 -51.95 -15.99
C LYS A 6 -12.28 -52.24 -14.59
N LEU A 7 -11.30 -51.46 -14.12
CA LEU A 7 -11.36 -50.90 -12.77
C LEU A 7 -10.50 -49.65 -12.75
N MET A 8 -11.17 -48.53 -12.49
CA MET A 8 -10.61 -47.22 -12.21
C MET A 8 -9.45 -47.34 -11.23
N SER A 9 -8.29 -46.81 -11.59
CA SER A 9 -7.35 -46.31 -10.58
C SER A 9 -7.47 -44.79 -10.57
N ILE A 10 -8.23 -44.32 -9.58
CA ILE A 10 -8.38 -42.93 -9.15
C ILE A 10 -7.03 -42.51 -8.56
N ALA A 11 -6.05 -42.24 -9.42
CA ALA A 11 -4.69 -41.91 -8.98
C ALA A 11 -4.09 -40.67 -9.66
N ALA A 12 -4.83 -40.00 -10.56
CA ALA A 12 -4.28 -38.88 -11.34
C ALA A 12 -5.05 -37.55 -11.24
N VAL A 13 -6.06 -37.43 -10.38
CA VAL A 13 -6.90 -36.20 -10.27
C VAL A 13 -6.79 -35.50 -8.90
N ALA A 14 -6.04 -36.05 -7.94
CA ALA A 14 -5.89 -35.47 -6.60
C ALA A 14 -4.52 -34.80 -6.35
N ALA A 15 -3.81 -34.38 -7.40
CA ALA A 15 -2.50 -33.72 -7.27
C ALA A 15 -2.40 -32.43 -8.11
N ILE A 16 -3.53 -31.76 -8.33
CA ILE A 16 -3.52 -30.31 -8.60
C ILE A 16 -4.51 -29.69 -7.61
N LEU A 17 -4.14 -29.79 -6.33
CA LEU A 17 -4.54 -28.77 -5.38
C LEU A 17 -3.72 -27.54 -5.78
N THR A 18 -4.21 -26.76 -6.74
CA THR A 18 -3.68 -25.42 -6.97
C THR A 18 -3.89 -24.70 -5.65
N ILE A 19 -2.83 -24.60 -4.86
CA ILE A 19 -2.69 -23.60 -3.84
C ILE A 19 -2.78 -22.28 -4.61
N LEU A 20 -3.99 -21.75 -4.75
CA LEU A 20 -4.18 -20.31 -4.76
C LEU A 20 -3.74 -19.89 -3.37
N ALA A 21 -2.42 -19.75 -3.20
CA ALA A 21 -1.91 -18.84 -2.22
C ALA A 21 -2.42 -17.49 -2.72
N SER A 22 -3.57 -17.06 -2.23
CA SER A 22 -3.75 -15.64 -2.00
C SER A 22 -2.49 -15.24 -1.26
N THR A 23 -1.59 -14.57 -1.95
CA THR A 23 -0.52 -13.84 -1.30
C THR A 23 -1.22 -12.74 -0.53
N CYS A 24 -1.78 -13.11 0.63
CA CYS A 24 -2.04 -12.17 1.70
C CYS A 24 -0.71 -11.45 1.85
N MET A 25 -0.65 -10.20 1.38
CA MET A 25 0.54 -9.41 1.61
C MET A 25 0.74 -9.40 3.11
N ALA A 26 1.94 -9.76 3.54
CA ALA A 26 2.30 -9.55 4.92
C ALA A 26 2.15 -8.05 5.20
N ARG A 27 1.46 -7.74 6.29
CA ARG A 27 1.03 -6.38 6.60
C ARG A 27 2.27 -5.50 6.76
N ASN A 28 2.34 -4.35 6.09
CA ASN A 28 3.50 -3.46 6.15
C ASN A 28 3.17 -2.05 6.68
N ILE A 29 1.92 -1.82 7.08
CA ILE A 29 1.45 -0.52 7.60
C ILE A 29 0.66 -0.67 8.90
N LEU A 30 0.67 0.38 9.72
CA LEU A 30 -0.28 0.62 10.80
C LEU A 30 -0.94 1.98 10.59
N ILE A 31 -2.25 2.06 10.72
CA ILE A 31 -2.97 3.32 10.85
C ILE A 31 -3.27 3.62 12.32
N ASN A 32 -3.81 4.81 12.59
CA ASN A 32 -4.16 5.25 13.93
C ASN A 32 -4.93 4.22 14.77
N GLY A 33 -4.54 4.12 16.04
CA GLY A 33 -5.18 3.25 17.03
C GLY A 33 -4.83 1.78 16.87
N GLU A 34 -4.22 1.40 15.74
CA GLU A 34 -3.70 0.06 15.53
C GLU A 34 -2.31 -0.08 16.16
N GLY A 35 -1.95 -1.32 16.37
CA GLY A 35 -0.67 -1.65 16.96
C GLY A 35 -0.29 -3.10 16.71
N LEU A 36 0.91 -3.43 17.14
CA LEU A 36 1.43 -4.77 17.21
C LEU A 36 1.36 -5.22 18.67
N TYR A 37 0.62 -6.29 18.93
CA TYR A 37 0.76 -7.05 20.17
C TYR A 37 2.01 -7.94 20.10
N ALA A 38 2.46 -8.44 21.25
CA ALA A 38 3.54 -9.41 21.31
C ALA A 38 3.36 -10.55 20.27
N GLY A 39 4.43 -10.84 19.54
CA GLY A 39 4.48 -11.80 18.43
C GLY A 39 3.98 -11.28 17.08
N GLN A 40 3.37 -10.09 17.01
CA GLN A 40 2.91 -9.51 15.75
C GLN A 40 3.98 -8.63 15.10
N SER A 41 3.97 -8.60 13.77
CA SER A 41 4.95 -7.91 12.96
C SER A 41 4.35 -7.11 11.80
N LEU A 42 5.16 -6.19 11.29
CA LEU A 42 5.09 -5.72 9.93
C LEU A 42 6.22 -6.34 9.09
N ASP A 43 5.96 -6.61 7.83
CA ASP A 43 6.86 -7.41 7.00
C ASP A 43 6.98 -6.85 5.58
N VAL A 44 8.22 -6.65 5.13
CA VAL A 44 8.59 -6.34 3.74
C VAL A 44 9.92 -7.02 3.48
N GLU A 45 9.92 -8.19 2.84
CA GLU A 45 11.13 -9.00 2.63
C GLU A 45 12.30 -8.13 2.11
N PRO A 46 13.47 -8.13 2.77
CA PRO A 46 13.89 -9.01 3.89
C PRO A 46 13.65 -8.47 5.30
N TYR A 47 12.92 -7.37 5.44
CA TYR A 47 12.72 -6.66 6.69
C TYR A 47 11.52 -7.17 7.48
N HIS A 48 11.72 -7.29 8.80
CA HIS A 48 10.74 -7.79 9.74
C HIS A 48 10.72 -6.90 10.98
N PHE A 49 9.62 -6.16 11.19
CA PHE A 49 9.44 -5.24 12.31
C PHE A 49 8.47 -5.83 13.33
N ILE A 50 8.98 -6.36 14.44
CA ILE A 50 8.22 -7.22 15.35
C ILE A 50 8.21 -6.69 16.78
N MET A 51 7.03 -6.72 17.40
CA MET A 51 6.87 -6.57 18.84
C MET A 51 7.14 -7.92 19.51
N GLN A 52 8.30 -8.08 20.13
CA GLN A 52 8.71 -9.36 20.71
C GLN A 52 8.02 -9.64 22.06
N GLU A 53 8.01 -10.91 22.46
CA GLU A 53 7.42 -11.39 23.72
C GLU A 53 8.12 -10.88 24.99
N ASP A 54 9.37 -10.47 24.86
CA ASP A 54 10.18 -9.88 25.93
C ASP A 54 9.95 -8.38 26.09
N CYS A 55 8.98 -7.81 25.36
CA CYS A 55 8.67 -6.39 25.28
C CYS A 55 9.63 -5.54 24.44
N ASN A 56 10.58 -6.11 23.72
CA ASN A 56 11.40 -5.35 22.80
C ASN A 56 10.72 -5.22 21.43
N LEU A 57 10.53 -4.00 20.94
CA LEU A 57 10.16 -3.77 19.55
C LEU A 57 11.44 -3.66 18.70
N VAL A 58 11.57 -4.52 17.68
CA VAL A 58 12.82 -4.72 16.93
C VAL A 58 12.55 -4.73 15.44
N LEU A 59 13.42 -4.05 14.68
CA LEU A 59 13.52 -4.17 13.22
C LEU A 59 14.68 -5.08 12.87
N TYR A 60 14.39 -6.14 12.14
CA TYR A 60 15.36 -7.05 11.55
C TYR A 60 15.53 -6.78 10.06
N ASP A 61 16.77 -6.92 9.59
CA ASP A 61 17.10 -7.18 8.20
C ASP A 61 17.57 -8.64 8.10
N HIS A 62 16.79 -9.49 7.43
CA HIS A 62 16.88 -10.93 7.53
C HIS A 62 16.84 -11.38 9.01
N SER A 63 17.95 -11.86 9.56
CA SER A 63 18.10 -12.27 10.95
C SER A 63 18.90 -11.28 11.81
N THR A 64 19.34 -10.16 11.23
CA THR A 64 20.17 -9.16 11.93
C THR A 64 19.30 -8.03 12.46
N ALA A 65 19.28 -7.84 13.78
CA ALA A 65 18.62 -6.68 14.37
C ALA A 65 19.37 -5.40 13.95
N VAL A 66 18.69 -4.50 13.25
CA VAL A 66 19.24 -3.23 12.75
C VAL A 66 18.76 -2.03 13.57
N TRP A 67 17.64 -2.16 14.27
CA TRP A 67 17.13 -1.16 15.21
C TRP A 67 16.29 -1.84 16.29
N ALA A 68 16.30 -1.30 17.51
CA ALA A 68 15.48 -1.79 18.62
C ALA A 68 15.15 -0.68 19.61
N THR A 69 14.02 -0.81 20.29
CA THR A 69 13.63 0.07 21.40
C THR A 69 14.42 -0.17 22.69
N ASN A 70 15.04 -1.35 22.84
CA ASN A 70 15.76 -1.78 24.04
C ASN A 70 14.87 -1.77 25.29
N THR A 71 13.66 -2.30 25.14
CA THR A 71 12.65 -2.38 26.20
C THR A 71 12.42 -3.80 26.72
N ASP A 72 13.40 -4.69 26.50
CA ASP A 72 13.54 -6.05 27.03
C ASP A 72 13.77 -6.09 28.54
N ILE A 73 12.86 -5.47 29.30
CA ILE A 73 12.97 -5.36 30.76
C ILE A 73 12.55 -6.69 31.41
N PRO A 74 13.41 -7.31 32.24
CA PRO A 74 13.08 -8.59 32.89
C PRO A 74 11.75 -8.56 33.64
N GLY A 75 10.90 -9.55 33.35
CA GLY A 75 9.60 -9.72 34.01
C GLY A 75 8.45 -8.93 33.37
N LYS A 76 8.70 -8.08 32.38
CA LYS A 76 7.65 -7.51 31.53
C LYS A 76 7.27 -8.50 30.42
N LYS A 77 5.97 -8.57 30.13
CA LYS A 77 5.35 -9.41 29.10
C LYS A 77 4.08 -8.72 28.58
N GLU A 78 3.52 -9.26 27.49
CA GLU A 78 2.23 -8.79 26.92
C GLU A 78 2.27 -7.31 26.53
N CYS A 79 3.44 -6.83 26.13
CA CYS A 79 3.60 -5.46 25.64
C CYS A 79 3.00 -5.30 24.24
N ARG A 80 2.68 -4.05 23.91
CA ARG A 80 2.16 -3.68 22.59
C ARG A 80 2.76 -2.36 22.12
N ALA A 81 2.99 -2.25 20.83
CA ALA A 81 3.39 -1.00 20.17
C ALA A 81 2.19 -0.42 19.42
N VAL A 82 1.82 0.84 19.67
CA VAL A 82 0.59 1.45 19.13
C VAL A 82 0.89 2.78 18.48
N LEU A 83 0.36 3.00 17.27
CA LEU A 83 0.36 4.32 16.62
C LEU A 83 -0.83 5.13 17.13
N GLN A 84 -0.54 6.24 17.79
CA GLN A 84 -1.53 7.08 18.44
C GLN A 84 -2.11 8.10 17.46
N SER A 85 -3.31 8.62 17.78
CA SER A 85 -3.97 9.62 16.95
C SER A 85 -3.30 10.99 16.98
N ASP A 86 -2.28 11.19 17.82
CA ASP A 86 -1.50 12.41 17.92
C ASP A 86 -0.17 12.37 17.11
N GLY A 87 0.06 11.28 16.38
CA GLY A 87 1.27 11.05 15.56
C GLY A 87 2.43 10.42 16.32
N ASN A 88 2.25 10.04 17.59
CA ASN A 88 3.26 9.36 18.38
C ASN A 88 3.12 7.82 18.25
N PHE A 89 4.24 7.11 18.26
CA PHE A 89 4.27 5.65 18.27
C PHE A 89 4.90 5.19 19.58
N VAL A 90 4.18 4.35 20.33
CA VAL A 90 4.51 4.08 21.74
C VAL A 90 4.46 2.60 22.03
N VAL A 91 5.50 2.09 22.69
CA VAL A 91 5.50 0.77 23.31
C VAL A 91 4.95 0.89 24.72
N TYR A 92 3.92 0.11 25.02
CA TYR A 92 3.26 0.03 26.32
C TYR A 92 3.47 -1.33 26.97
N ASP A 93 3.61 -1.35 28.28
CA ASP A 93 3.44 -2.57 29.06
C ASP A 93 1.97 -2.98 29.20
N ALA A 94 1.75 -4.16 29.79
CA ALA A 94 0.41 -4.71 30.04
C ALA A 94 -0.48 -3.80 30.90
N ASP A 95 0.10 -3.00 31.80
CA ASP A 95 -0.62 -2.04 32.65
C ASP A 95 -0.94 -0.72 31.91
N GLY A 96 -0.49 -0.58 30.65
CA GLY A 96 -0.64 0.63 29.86
C GLY A 96 0.36 1.74 30.21
N ARG A 97 1.46 1.42 30.89
CA ARG A 97 2.56 2.37 31.11
C ARG A 97 3.47 2.42 29.89
N PRO A 98 3.86 3.61 29.42
CA PRO A 98 4.77 3.73 28.29
C PRO A 98 6.18 3.27 28.68
N LEU A 99 6.77 2.41 27.86
CA LEU A 99 8.16 1.95 27.96
C LEU A 99 9.09 2.71 27.01
N TRP A 100 8.58 3.06 25.82
CA TRP A 100 9.31 3.81 24.79
C TRP A 100 8.34 4.63 23.95
N ALA A 101 8.77 5.78 23.41
CA ALA A 101 8.01 6.58 22.45
C ALA A 101 8.90 7.15 21.34
N SER A 102 8.32 7.36 20.15
CA SER A 102 8.98 8.01 19.02
C SER A 102 9.17 9.52 19.21
N HIS A 103 8.47 10.12 20.18
CA HIS A 103 8.48 11.57 20.47
C HIS A 103 8.07 12.43 19.27
N SER A 104 7.14 11.91 18.47
CA SER A 104 6.73 12.52 17.19
C SER A 104 5.36 13.18 17.23
N VAL A 105 4.90 13.61 18.41
CA VAL A 105 3.59 14.27 18.57
C VAL A 105 3.46 15.48 17.63
N ARG A 106 2.37 15.52 16.86
CA ARG A 106 2.00 16.61 15.93
C ARG A 106 0.56 17.08 16.08
N GLY A 107 -0.15 16.60 17.10
CA GLY A 107 -1.55 16.92 17.35
C GLY A 107 -2.49 15.88 16.75
N ASN A 108 -3.80 16.01 17.00
CA ASN A 108 -4.74 14.99 16.54
C ASN A 108 -4.89 15.02 15.01
N GLY A 109 -4.74 13.86 14.35
CA GLY A 109 -4.82 13.70 12.90
C GLY A 109 -4.82 12.22 12.52
N ASN A 110 -4.84 11.88 11.22
CA ASN A 110 -4.76 10.49 10.75
C ASN A 110 -3.36 10.15 10.25
N TYR A 111 -2.58 9.42 11.03
CA TYR A 111 -1.20 9.07 10.71
C TYR A 111 -1.09 7.65 10.16
N VAL A 112 0.04 7.36 9.52
CA VAL A 112 0.40 6.01 9.11
C VAL A 112 1.86 5.73 9.45
N LEU A 113 2.11 4.55 10.01
CA LEU A 113 3.46 3.99 10.16
C LEU A 113 3.67 2.95 9.05
N VAL A 114 4.77 3.06 8.34
CA VAL A 114 5.08 2.25 7.16
C VAL A 114 6.44 1.60 7.32
N LEU A 115 6.50 0.27 7.18
CA LEU A 115 7.75 -0.44 6.88
C LEU A 115 7.98 -0.40 5.36
N GLN A 116 9.14 0.10 4.96
CA GLN A 116 9.48 0.41 3.57
C GLN A 116 10.41 -0.62 2.95
N GLU A 117 10.40 -0.72 1.62
CA GLU A 117 11.28 -1.62 0.85
C GLU A 117 12.78 -1.29 0.97
N ASP A 118 13.13 -0.11 1.48
CA ASP A 118 14.52 0.28 1.75
C ASP A 118 14.97 -0.05 3.19
N GLY A 119 14.09 -0.65 3.99
CA GLY A 119 14.35 -1.02 5.39
C GLY A 119 14.18 0.10 6.39
N ASN A 120 13.55 1.22 6.01
CA ASN A 120 13.14 2.23 6.98
C ASN A 120 11.76 1.93 7.55
N VAL A 121 11.54 2.30 8.81
CA VAL A 121 10.20 2.44 9.38
C VAL A 121 9.92 3.92 9.57
N VAL A 122 8.84 4.42 8.96
CA VAL A 122 8.56 5.85 8.89
C VAL A 122 7.14 6.13 9.35
N ILE A 123 6.96 7.17 10.16
CA ILE A 123 5.64 7.73 10.45
C ILE A 123 5.43 8.92 9.53
N TYR A 124 4.37 8.87 8.74
CA TYR A 124 3.93 9.98 7.88
C TYR A 124 2.85 10.80 8.56
N GLY A 125 2.86 12.11 8.27
CA GLY A 125 1.93 13.09 8.84
C GLY A 125 0.48 12.85 8.44
N SER A 126 -0.43 13.69 8.96
CA SER A 126 -1.87 13.51 8.73
C SER A 126 -2.22 13.36 7.25
N ASP A 127 -3.23 12.55 6.94
CA ASP A 127 -3.84 12.48 5.61
C ASP A 127 -4.18 13.86 5.02
N ILE A 128 -3.90 14.02 3.73
CA ILE A 128 -4.11 15.29 3.01
C ILE A 128 -5.07 15.13 1.82
N TRP A 129 -5.32 13.88 1.41
CA TRP A 129 -6.30 13.52 0.38
C TRP A 129 -6.62 12.02 0.47
N SER A 130 -7.83 11.65 0.05
CA SER A 130 -8.28 10.26 -0.02
C SER A 130 -9.31 10.08 -1.14
N THR A 131 -9.37 8.89 -1.74
CA THR A 131 -10.43 8.51 -2.68
C THR A 131 -11.81 8.42 -2.02
N GLY A 132 -11.88 8.26 -0.69
CA GLY A 132 -13.13 8.09 0.05
C GLY A 132 -13.82 6.75 -0.23
N THR A 133 -13.07 5.75 -0.71
CA THR A 133 -13.59 4.43 -1.14
C THR A 133 -13.55 3.38 -0.04
N TYR A 134 -13.21 3.75 1.20
CA TYR A 134 -13.14 2.85 2.33
C TYR A 134 -14.44 2.05 2.50
N VAL A 135 -14.33 0.73 2.52
CA VAL A 135 -15.45 -0.17 2.80
C VAL A 135 -15.37 -0.55 4.27
N LYS A 136 -16.27 0.01 5.09
CA LYS A 136 -16.47 -0.51 6.45
C LYS A 136 -16.86 -1.98 6.33
N ALA A 137 -16.08 -2.89 6.91
CA ALA A 137 -16.41 -4.31 6.97
C ALA A 137 -17.88 -4.48 7.39
N ALA A 138 -18.73 -4.85 6.42
CA ALA A 138 -20.16 -4.77 6.57
C ALA A 138 -20.66 -5.86 7.52
N ARG A 139 -21.11 -5.47 8.72
CA ARG A 139 -22.23 -6.17 9.35
C ARG A 139 -23.53 -5.60 8.74
N GLY A 140 -24.05 -6.23 7.68
CA GLY A 140 -25.43 -6.04 7.19
C GLY A 140 -25.72 -4.76 6.35
N PRO A 141 -26.88 -4.69 5.64
CA PRO A 141 -26.96 -4.15 4.28
C PRO A 141 -27.18 -2.63 4.14
N VAL A 142 -26.41 -2.05 3.19
CA VAL A 142 -26.73 -1.03 2.15
C VAL A 142 -27.53 0.25 2.50
N VAL A 143 -26.78 1.38 2.40
CA VAL A 143 -27.09 2.74 1.88
C VAL A 143 -27.87 3.73 2.77
N VAL A 144 -27.23 4.84 3.16
CA VAL A 144 -27.31 6.21 2.58
C VAL A 144 -26.23 7.08 3.24
N ALA A 145 -25.46 7.81 2.41
CA ALA A 145 -24.56 8.86 2.86
C ALA A 145 -25.34 10.02 3.49
N MET A 146 -24.98 10.46 4.70
CA MET A 146 -25.38 11.76 5.22
C MET A 146 -24.27 12.43 6.05
N ASN A 147 -23.86 13.58 5.52
CA ASN A 147 -23.47 14.84 6.15
C ASN A 147 -22.25 14.91 7.10
N GLY A 148 -21.10 15.17 6.48
CA GLY A 148 -20.03 16.02 7.00
C GLY A 148 -19.29 16.70 5.82
N THR A 149 -19.58 17.98 5.61
CA THR A 149 -19.05 18.93 4.60
C THR A 149 -17.62 19.40 4.94
N VAL A 150 -16.68 19.85 4.09
CA VAL A 150 -16.29 19.76 2.65
C VAL A 150 -14.93 20.50 2.53
N ASP A 151 -14.07 20.11 1.59
CA ASP A 151 -13.56 21.02 0.54
C ASP A 151 -12.82 20.22 -0.55
N GLY A 152 -13.22 20.42 -1.82
CA GLY A 152 -12.67 19.73 -2.98
C GLY A 152 -13.66 18.75 -3.63
N GLY A 153 -14.79 19.26 -4.10
CA GLY A 153 -15.87 18.45 -4.65
C GLY A 153 -15.48 17.61 -5.87
N SER A 154 -15.97 16.38 -5.89
CA SER A 154 -16.51 15.80 -7.12
C SER A 154 -17.65 14.87 -6.74
N LEU A 155 -18.84 15.21 -7.23
CA LEU A 155 -20.01 14.34 -7.28
C LEU A 155 -19.55 12.94 -7.68
N ILE A 156 -20.00 11.88 -6.99
CA ILE A 156 -19.91 10.54 -7.57
C ILE A 156 -20.83 10.55 -8.79
N ARG A 157 -20.28 10.99 -9.92
CA ARG A 157 -20.81 10.69 -11.24
C ARG A 157 -20.78 9.17 -11.34
N PRO A 158 -21.72 8.53 -12.04
CA PRO A 158 -21.56 7.13 -12.38
C PRO A 158 -20.16 6.94 -12.97
N VAL A 159 -19.34 6.11 -12.32
CA VAL A 159 -18.00 5.75 -12.79
C VAL A 159 -18.19 5.11 -14.15
N THR A 160 -18.03 5.92 -15.19
CA THR A 160 -18.25 5.52 -16.58
C THR A 160 -16.90 5.09 -17.10
N VAL A 161 -16.48 3.89 -16.73
CA VAL A 161 -15.30 3.29 -17.36
C VAL A 161 -15.70 2.89 -18.78
N ASN A 162 -14.86 3.21 -19.75
CA ASN A 162 -15.01 2.71 -21.10
C ASN A 162 -15.07 1.17 -21.07
N LYS A 163 -16.26 0.61 -21.30
CA LYS A 163 -16.55 -0.84 -21.19
C LYS A 163 -15.74 -1.72 -22.15
N ASN A 164 -14.95 -1.11 -23.04
CA ASN A 164 -14.11 -1.80 -24.01
C ASN A 164 -12.75 -2.24 -23.45
N HIS A 165 -12.38 -1.81 -22.24
CA HIS A 165 -11.19 -2.28 -21.54
C HIS A 165 -11.60 -2.94 -20.21
N GLY A 166 -11.94 -4.24 -20.28
CA GLY A 166 -11.94 -5.07 -19.08
C GLY A 166 -10.54 -5.06 -18.44
N PRO A 167 -10.41 -5.38 -17.14
CA PRO A 167 -9.13 -5.37 -16.46
C PRO A 167 -8.14 -6.28 -17.21
N VAL A 168 -7.11 -5.67 -17.80
CA VAL A 168 -5.97 -6.42 -18.34
C VAL A 168 -5.11 -6.77 -17.14
N ILE A 169 -5.46 -7.86 -16.45
CA ILE A 169 -4.62 -8.45 -15.40
C ILE A 169 -3.38 -9.01 -16.09
N ARG A 170 -2.33 -8.19 -16.23
CA ARG A 170 -1.01 -8.70 -16.64
C ARG A 170 -0.42 -9.47 -15.47
N LYS A 171 0.10 -10.64 -15.83
CA LYS A 171 0.77 -11.65 -15.02
C LYS A 171 1.65 -11.04 -13.92
N VAL A 172 1.34 -11.42 -12.68
CA VAL A 172 2.14 -11.28 -11.45
C VAL A 172 3.62 -11.48 -11.74
N GLY A 173 4.38 -10.39 -11.68
CA GLY A 173 5.83 -10.38 -11.92
C GLY A 173 6.57 -9.27 -11.18
N THR A 174 5.88 -8.54 -10.31
CA THR A 174 6.46 -7.56 -9.40
C THR A 174 5.84 -7.85 -8.05
N LEU A 175 6.62 -7.86 -6.97
CA LEU A 175 6.09 -7.93 -5.61
C LEU A 175 4.93 -6.95 -5.53
N ALA A 176 3.77 -7.41 -5.06
CA ALA A 176 2.62 -6.54 -4.90
C ALA A 176 3.07 -5.37 -4.01
N ARG A 177 2.98 -4.15 -4.56
CA ARG A 177 3.29 -2.91 -3.86
C ARG A 177 1.98 -2.23 -3.52
N ASN A 178 1.81 -1.72 -2.31
CA ASN A 178 0.65 -0.93 -1.92
C ASN A 178 0.98 0.56 -1.72
N ILE A 179 2.23 0.95 -1.99
CA ILE A 179 2.75 2.27 -1.63
C ILE A 179 3.48 2.93 -2.81
N LEU A 180 3.31 4.24 -2.96
CA LEU A 180 4.21 5.11 -3.72
C LEU A 180 4.80 6.17 -2.81
N ARG A 181 6.09 6.42 -2.97
CA ARG A 181 6.79 7.54 -2.32
C ARG A 181 6.91 8.70 -3.30
N ASN A 182 7.44 9.81 -2.81
CA ASN A 182 7.75 10.96 -3.64
C ASN A 182 8.51 10.62 -4.91
N ASP A 183 8.11 11.30 -5.99
CA ASP A 183 8.65 11.21 -7.33
C ASP A 183 8.56 9.81 -7.96
N GLU A 184 7.99 8.84 -7.24
CA GLU A 184 7.58 7.56 -7.78
C GLU A 184 6.22 7.67 -8.45
N GLY A 185 5.95 6.71 -9.32
CA GLY A 185 4.73 6.68 -10.09
C GLY A 185 4.34 5.32 -10.61
N LEU A 186 3.20 5.34 -11.27
CA LEU A 186 2.64 4.24 -12.05
C LEU A 186 2.74 4.66 -13.52
N TYR A 187 3.52 3.93 -14.30
CA TYR A 187 3.40 3.97 -15.76
C TYR A 187 2.23 3.10 -16.19
N ALA A 188 1.74 3.31 -17.41
CA ALA A 188 0.72 2.45 -18.02
C ALA A 188 1.02 0.96 -17.81
N GLY A 189 0.01 0.22 -17.33
CA GLY A 189 0.08 -1.19 -16.97
C GLY A 189 0.61 -1.50 -15.57
N GLN A 190 1.09 -0.52 -14.81
CA GLN A 190 1.55 -0.72 -13.43
C GLN A 190 0.45 -0.43 -12.42
N SER A 191 0.50 -1.17 -11.30
CA SER A 191 -0.50 -1.09 -10.24
C SER A 191 0.10 -0.92 -8.84
N LEU A 192 -0.77 -0.52 -7.91
CA LEU A 192 -0.70 -0.86 -6.50
C LEU A 192 -1.77 -1.92 -6.20
N ASP A 193 -1.47 -2.84 -5.29
CA ASP A 193 -2.27 -4.04 -5.06
C ASP A 193 -2.38 -4.34 -3.56
N VAL A 194 -3.62 -4.51 -3.07
CA VAL A 194 -3.95 -5.06 -1.75
C VAL A 194 -5.21 -5.86 -1.92
N GLU A 195 -5.14 -7.20 -1.95
CA GLU A 195 -6.32 -8.03 -2.25
C GLU A 195 -7.52 -7.67 -1.34
N PRO A 196 -8.72 -7.39 -1.90
CA PRO A 196 -9.15 -7.54 -3.30
C PRO A 196 -8.97 -6.30 -4.19
N TYR A 197 -8.36 -5.24 -3.68
CA TYR A 197 -8.22 -3.94 -4.33
C TYR A 197 -7.03 -3.87 -5.29
N HIS A 198 -7.25 -3.21 -6.43
CA HIS A 198 -6.27 -3.04 -7.48
C HIS A 198 -6.32 -1.62 -8.03
N PHE A 199 -5.26 -0.85 -7.83
CA PHE A 199 -5.14 0.54 -8.29
C PHE A 199 -4.17 0.63 -9.46
N ILE A 200 -4.67 0.86 -10.69
CA ILE A 200 -3.88 0.70 -11.92
C ILE A 200 -3.92 1.94 -12.81
N MET A 201 -2.74 2.32 -13.31
CA MET A 201 -2.62 3.24 -14.43
C MET A 201 -2.83 2.45 -15.73
N GLN A 202 -3.98 2.59 -16.36
CA GLN A 202 -4.36 1.84 -17.56
C GLN A 202 -3.69 2.39 -18.83
N GLU A 203 -3.64 1.58 -19.88
CA GLU A 203 -3.03 1.90 -21.18
C GLU A 203 -3.77 2.99 -21.96
N ASP A 204 -5.06 3.18 -21.67
CA ASP A 204 -5.91 4.22 -22.24
C ASP A 204 -5.80 5.56 -21.48
N CYS A 205 -4.84 5.67 -20.57
CA CYS A 205 -4.60 6.82 -19.72
C CYS A 205 -5.60 7.01 -18.57
N ASN A 206 -6.51 6.09 -18.32
CA ASN A 206 -7.32 6.13 -17.10
C ASN A 206 -6.52 5.63 -15.90
N LEU A 207 -6.71 6.26 -14.74
CA LEU A 207 -6.20 5.76 -13.46
C LEU A 207 -7.40 5.28 -12.66
N VAL A 208 -7.43 3.99 -12.31
CA VAL A 208 -8.66 3.33 -11.81
C VAL A 208 -8.35 2.50 -10.58
N LEU A 209 -9.19 2.64 -9.56
CA LEU A 209 -9.24 1.75 -8.41
C LEU A 209 -10.38 0.75 -8.60
N TYR A 210 -10.04 -0.53 -8.53
CA TYR A 210 -10.98 -1.63 -8.54
C TYR A 210 -11.10 -2.25 -7.15
N ASP A 211 -12.32 -2.66 -6.80
CA ASP A 211 -12.61 -3.67 -5.79
C ASP A 211 -12.98 -4.96 -6.54
N HIS A 212 -12.14 -5.99 -6.44
CA HIS A 212 -12.17 -7.15 -7.32
C HIS A 212 -12.11 -6.72 -8.80
N SER A 213 -13.21 -6.89 -9.54
CA SER A 213 -13.37 -6.48 -10.93
C SER A 213 -14.22 -5.22 -11.11
N THR A 214 -14.70 -4.62 -10.01
CA THR A 214 -15.62 -3.48 -10.04
C THR A 214 -14.84 -2.20 -9.86
N ALA A 215 -14.90 -1.29 -10.84
CA ALA A 215 -14.29 0.03 -10.69
C ALA A 215 -15.07 0.85 -9.65
N VAL A 216 -14.40 1.21 -8.54
CA VAL A 216 -14.97 1.99 -7.45
C VAL A 216 -14.57 3.46 -7.50
N TRP A 217 -13.46 3.77 -8.16
CA TRP A 217 -13.01 5.14 -8.41
C TRP A 217 -12.21 5.21 -9.72
N ALA A 218 -12.30 6.33 -10.44
CA ALA A 218 -11.50 6.58 -11.65
C ALA A 218 -11.17 8.07 -11.82
N SER A 219 -10.00 8.37 -12.39
CA SER A 219 -9.62 9.74 -12.80
C SER A 219 -10.43 10.25 -14.00
N ASN A 220 -11.04 9.35 -14.78
CA ASN A 220 -11.78 9.64 -16.03
C ASN A 220 -10.90 10.36 -17.06
N THR A 221 -9.67 9.87 -17.22
CA THR A 221 -8.67 10.41 -18.16
C THR A 221 -8.48 9.51 -19.39
N ASP A 222 -9.45 8.64 -19.68
CA ASP A 222 -9.53 7.72 -20.81
C ASP A 222 -9.81 8.43 -22.15
N ILE A 223 -8.99 9.44 -22.47
CA ILE A 223 -9.15 10.26 -23.68
C ILE A 223 -8.74 9.42 -24.91
N PRO A 224 -9.62 9.26 -25.93
CA PRO A 224 -9.33 8.47 -27.11
C PRO A 224 -8.02 8.87 -27.80
N GLY A 225 -7.18 7.87 -28.09
CA GLY A 225 -5.92 8.05 -28.81
C GLY A 225 -4.74 8.50 -27.95
N LYS A 226 -4.94 8.86 -26.67
CA LYS A 226 -3.82 9.08 -25.73
C LYS A 226 -3.25 7.74 -25.27
N LYS A 227 -1.93 7.69 -25.14
CA LYS A 227 -1.14 6.54 -24.65
C LYS A 227 0.10 7.05 -23.91
N GLY A 228 0.74 6.16 -23.15
CA GLY A 228 2.00 6.46 -22.47
C GLY A 228 1.85 7.41 -21.29
N CYS A 229 0.65 7.49 -20.71
CA CYS A 229 0.39 8.28 -19.52
C CYS A 229 1.01 7.64 -18.27
N LYS A 230 1.24 8.48 -17.25
CA LYS A 230 1.78 8.08 -15.96
C LYS A 230 1.10 8.84 -14.83
N ALA A 231 0.94 8.21 -13.68
CA ALA A 231 0.53 8.86 -12.44
C ALA A 231 1.75 9.01 -11.53
N VAL A 232 1.98 10.18 -10.93
CA VAL A 232 3.18 10.46 -10.12
C VAL A 232 2.79 11.18 -8.85
N LEU A 233 3.32 10.73 -7.69
CA LEU A 233 3.23 11.48 -6.44
C LEU A 233 4.37 12.49 -6.41
N GLN A 234 4.05 13.76 -6.43
CA GLN A 234 5.02 14.84 -6.51
C GLN A 234 5.56 15.18 -5.12
N SER A 235 6.74 15.80 -5.10
CA SER A 235 7.40 16.25 -3.87
C SER A 235 6.64 17.33 -3.09
N ASP A 236 5.59 17.93 -3.67
CA ASP A 236 4.73 18.93 -3.04
C ASP A 236 3.45 18.35 -2.41
N GLY A 237 3.29 17.02 -2.46
CA GLY A 237 2.14 16.29 -1.93
C GLY A 237 0.98 16.11 -2.90
N ASN A 238 1.12 16.56 -4.15
CA ASN A 238 0.12 16.39 -5.18
C ASN A 238 0.32 15.09 -5.96
N PHE A 239 -0.77 14.39 -6.27
CA PHE A 239 -0.73 13.18 -7.09
C PHE A 239 -1.39 13.46 -8.43
N VAL A 240 -0.63 13.28 -9.52
CA VAL A 240 -1.00 13.83 -10.83
C VAL A 240 -0.87 12.78 -11.92
N VAL A 241 -1.90 12.69 -12.77
CA VAL A 241 -1.85 11.94 -14.03
C VAL A 241 -1.33 12.87 -15.12
N TYR A 242 -0.26 12.48 -15.77
CA TYR A 242 0.35 13.17 -16.90
C TYR A 242 0.19 12.35 -18.19
N ASP A 243 0.04 13.05 -19.31
CA ASP A 243 0.24 12.44 -20.62
C ASP A 243 1.72 12.33 -21.01
N ALA A 244 1.99 11.74 -22.17
CA ALA A 244 3.34 11.55 -22.70
C ALA A 244 4.09 12.88 -22.97
N GLU A 245 3.36 13.98 -23.15
CA GLU A 245 3.92 15.33 -23.32
C GLU A 245 4.05 16.10 -21.99
N ALA A 246 3.89 15.41 -20.85
CA ALA A 246 3.94 15.99 -19.50
C ALA A 246 2.86 17.04 -19.22
N ARG A 247 1.72 17.00 -19.92
CA ARG A 247 0.54 17.80 -19.59
C ARG A 247 -0.28 17.07 -18.52
N SER A 248 -0.72 17.80 -17.51
CA SER A 248 -1.60 17.23 -16.48
C SER A 248 -2.98 16.93 -17.06
N LEU A 249 -3.46 15.71 -16.86
CA LEU A 249 -4.80 15.26 -17.23
C LEU A 249 -5.74 15.26 -16.01
N TRP A 250 -5.21 14.97 -14.83
CA TRP A 250 -5.94 14.96 -13.55
C TRP A 250 -4.96 15.22 -12.40
N ALA A 251 -5.42 15.82 -11.29
CA ALA A 251 -4.65 16.01 -10.07
C ALA A 251 -5.52 15.80 -8.82
N SER A 252 -4.92 15.37 -7.72
CA SER A 252 -5.57 15.23 -6.41
C SER A 252 -5.84 16.58 -5.74
N HIS A 253 -5.19 17.66 -6.20
CA HIS A 253 -5.27 19.01 -5.62
C HIS A 253 -4.85 19.06 -4.14
N SER A 254 -3.88 18.23 -3.77
CA SER A 254 -3.44 18.03 -2.39
C SER A 254 -2.10 18.71 -2.07
N VAL A 255 -1.77 19.79 -2.78
CA VAL A 255 -0.51 20.52 -2.56
C VAL A 255 -0.41 20.99 -1.10
N ARG A 256 0.70 20.67 -0.45
CA ARG A 256 1.04 21.08 0.92
C ARG A 256 2.46 21.64 1.06
N GLY A 257 3.16 21.80 -0.06
CA GLY A 257 4.54 22.30 -0.11
C GLY A 257 5.56 21.15 -0.12
N ASN A 258 6.83 21.47 -0.32
CA ASN A 258 7.84 20.43 -0.47
C ASN A 258 8.04 19.62 0.82
N GLY A 259 7.99 18.29 0.75
CA GLY A 259 8.12 17.37 1.89
C GLY A 259 8.14 15.93 1.42
N ASN A 260 8.26 14.93 2.30
CA ASN A 260 8.26 13.51 1.93
C ASN A 260 6.89 12.88 2.16
N TYR A 261 6.09 12.76 1.11
CA TYR A 261 4.74 12.22 1.14
C TYR A 261 4.72 10.72 0.79
N VAL A 262 3.59 10.10 1.09
CA VAL A 262 3.32 8.71 0.73
C VAL A 262 1.88 8.55 0.27
N LEU A 263 1.67 7.81 -0.82
CA LEU A 263 0.37 7.34 -1.27
C LEU A 263 0.25 5.88 -0.86
N VAL A 264 -0.80 5.52 -0.11
CA VAL A 264 -1.01 4.18 0.45
C VAL A 264 -2.37 3.66 0.01
N LEU A 265 -2.38 2.48 -0.62
CA LEU A 265 -3.58 1.66 -0.78
C LEU A 265 -3.76 0.83 0.49
N GLN A 266 -4.87 1.02 1.18
CA GLN A 266 -5.17 0.41 2.48
C GLN A 266 -5.98 -0.87 2.32
N GLU A 267 -5.95 -1.71 3.37
CA GLU A 267 -6.70 -2.97 3.45
C GLU A 267 -8.23 -2.78 3.43
N ASP A 268 -8.72 -1.56 3.70
CA ASP A 268 -10.14 -1.23 3.62
C ASP A 268 -10.57 -0.71 2.24
N GLY A 269 -9.66 -0.67 1.27
CA GLY A 269 -9.92 -0.20 -0.09
C GLY A 269 -9.85 1.31 -0.26
N ASN A 270 -9.38 2.04 0.74
CA ASN A 270 -9.09 3.45 0.61
C ASN A 270 -7.71 3.67 0.01
N LEU A 271 -7.58 4.68 -0.86
CA LEU A 271 -6.29 5.15 -1.34
C LEU A 271 -6.07 6.55 -0.76
N VAL A 272 -5.01 6.71 0.03
CA VAL A 272 -4.79 7.89 0.88
C VAL A 272 -3.41 8.47 0.64
N ILE A 273 -3.32 9.80 0.50
CA ILE A 273 -2.05 10.53 0.55
C ILE A 273 -1.87 11.02 1.98
N TYR A 274 -0.77 10.62 2.60
CA TYR A 274 -0.36 11.11 3.92
C TYR A 274 0.69 12.21 3.80
N GLY A 275 0.65 13.14 4.76
CA GLY A 275 1.54 14.29 4.84
C GLY A 275 3.01 13.91 5.04
N SER A 276 3.89 14.93 5.10
CA SER A 276 5.34 14.70 5.25
C SER A 276 5.66 13.80 6.44
N ASP A 277 6.69 12.97 6.29
CA ASP A 277 7.30 12.22 7.38
C ASP A 277 7.59 13.06 8.64
N ILE A 278 7.33 12.47 9.81
CA ILE A 278 7.47 13.14 11.12
C ILE A 278 8.44 12.42 12.05
N TRP A 279 8.79 11.17 11.73
CA TRP A 279 9.77 10.34 12.43
C TRP A 279 10.21 9.16 11.55
N SER A 280 11.46 8.71 11.72
CA SER A 280 11.93 7.47 11.12
C SER A 280 12.94 6.74 12.01
N THR A 281 13.14 5.45 11.76
CA THR A 281 14.21 4.66 12.40
C THR A 281 15.61 5.01 11.90
N ASP A 282 15.71 5.80 10.81
CA ASP A 282 16.95 6.14 10.09
C ASP A 282 17.77 4.90 9.67
N THR A 283 17.08 3.77 9.48
CA THR A 283 17.68 2.49 9.06
C THR A 283 17.68 2.29 7.56
N TYR A 284 17.13 3.27 6.82
CA TYR A 284 17.07 3.22 5.36
C TYR A 284 18.44 2.90 4.77
N ARG A 285 18.49 1.85 3.96
CA ARG A 285 19.68 1.60 3.16
C ARG A 285 19.63 2.52 1.96
N LYS A 286 20.62 3.41 1.85
CA LYS A 286 20.94 4.04 0.56
C LYS A 286 21.21 2.91 -0.41
N SER A 287 20.21 2.58 -1.21
CA SER A 287 20.36 1.47 -2.12
C SER A 287 21.55 1.72 -3.04
N ALA A 288 22.46 0.75 -3.14
CA ALA A 288 23.43 0.69 -4.22
C ALA A 288 22.74 0.52 -5.60
N ARG A 289 21.40 0.35 -5.62
CA ARG A 289 20.51 0.37 -6.78
C ARG A 289 19.12 0.84 -6.37
N GLY A 290 18.87 2.15 -6.31
CA GLY A 290 17.50 2.62 -6.52
C GLY A 290 16.99 2.06 -7.86
N PRO A 291 15.66 2.04 -8.13
CA PRO A 291 15.16 1.55 -9.41
C PRO A 291 15.78 2.36 -10.55
N VAL A 292 16.83 1.81 -11.16
CA VAL A 292 17.32 2.29 -12.44
C VAL A 292 16.30 1.82 -13.45
N ILE A 293 15.41 2.72 -13.85
CA ILE A 293 14.63 2.55 -15.07
C ILE A 293 15.63 2.56 -16.23
N ARG A 294 16.20 1.40 -16.55
CA ARG A 294 16.85 1.21 -17.85
C ARG A 294 15.73 1.02 -18.85
N LYS A 295 15.51 2.05 -19.65
CA LYS A 295 14.82 1.94 -20.93
C LYS A 295 15.39 0.70 -21.63
N VAL A 296 14.60 -0.36 -21.78
CA VAL A 296 14.94 -1.43 -22.72
C VAL A 296 14.81 -0.79 -24.09
N GLY A 297 15.91 -0.20 -24.57
CA GLY A 297 16.00 0.27 -25.93
C GLY A 297 15.83 -0.93 -26.86
N THR A 298 14.79 -0.88 -27.68
CA THR A 298 14.72 -1.69 -28.90
C THR A 298 16.02 -1.51 -29.67
N LEU A 299 16.77 -2.61 -29.85
CA LEU A 299 17.80 -2.68 -30.86
C LEU A 299 17.10 -2.50 -32.21
N ALA A 300 17.23 -1.31 -32.77
CA ALA A 300 17.03 -1.08 -34.19
C ALA A 300 18.08 -1.90 -34.95
N GLY A 301 17.63 -2.51 -36.05
CA GLY A 301 18.38 -3.52 -36.78
C GLY A 301 19.73 -3.05 -37.32
N ALA A 302 20.62 -4.03 -37.48
CA ALA A 302 21.61 -4.00 -38.53
C ALA A 302 21.07 -4.87 -39.67
N ALA A 303 20.99 -4.27 -40.86
CA ALA A 303 21.01 -4.97 -42.12
C ALA A 303 22.36 -5.67 -42.33
#